data_AF-A0A7C3BSJ8-F1
#
_entry.id   AF-A0A7C3BSJ8-F1
#
_cell.length_a   1.000
_cell.length_b   1.000
_cell.length_c   1.000
_cell.angle_alpha   90.00
_cell.angle_beta   90.00
_cell.angle_gamma   90.00
#
_symmetry.space_group_name_H-M   'P 1'
#
loop_
_entity.id
_entity.type
_entity.pdbx_description
1 polymer ?
#
loop_
_entity_poly.entity_id
_entity_poly.type
_entity_poly.pdbx_seq_one_letter_code
_entity_poly.pdbx_strand_id
1 'polypeptide(L)'
;MAIAIIRYATEVKLFALSERAEGKGWQIIRQRITERFNVPPPTVRAMEKWKKSLNREGIIAELMKDTKKQMPGMERNAQQVVAQNLIPVILSAKDAGEDMETAAWMWFFQWIEKWLGRDRFKKMIDDYFAKQEDKPSIAEQEIQK
;
A
#
# COMPACT_ATOMS: atom_id res chain seq x y z
N MET A 1 -39.50 4.06 -1.81
CA MET A 1 -38.22 4.11 -1.06
C MET A 1 -37.08 3.75 -2.00
N ALA A 2 -36.23 4.71 -2.38
CA ALA A 2 -35.05 4.44 -3.20
C ALA A 2 -33.98 3.75 -2.34
N ILE A 3 -33.63 2.50 -2.67
CA ILE A 3 -32.50 1.80 -2.04
C ILE A 3 -31.23 2.46 -2.57
N ALA A 4 -30.62 3.35 -1.80
CA ALA A 4 -29.29 3.86 -2.10
C ALA A 4 -28.32 2.67 -2.13
N ILE A 5 -27.76 2.37 -3.31
CA ILE A 5 -26.71 1.37 -3.44
C ILE A 5 -25.45 1.96 -2.81
N ILE A 6 -25.25 1.69 -1.51
CA ILE A 6 -24.03 2.08 -0.80
C ILE A 6 -22.86 1.34 -1.46
N ARG A 7 -22.01 2.08 -2.17
CA ARG A 7 -20.74 1.56 -2.68
C ARG A 7 -19.75 1.53 -1.54
N TYR A 8 -19.45 0.32 -1.07
CA TYR A 8 -18.41 0.10 -0.07
C TYR A 8 -17.02 0.27 -0.69
N ALA A 9 -16.11 0.86 0.08
CA ALA A 9 -14.70 0.96 -0.27
C ALA A 9 -14.09 -0.43 -0.47
N THR A 10 -13.10 -0.52 -1.35
CA THR A 10 -12.41 -1.78 -1.70
C THR A 10 -11.78 -2.44 -0.48
N GLU A 11 -11.26 -1.65 0.46
CA GLU A 11 -10.71 -2.13 1.74
C GLU A 11 -11.75 -2.90 2.59
N VAL A 12 -12.99 -2.41 2.64
CA VAL A 12 -14.09 -3.06 3.38
C VAL A 12 -14.46 -4.40 2.74
N LYS A 13 -14.48 -4.44 1.41
CA LYS A 13 -14.75 -5.69 0.66
C LYS A 13 -13.63 -6.71 0.90
N LEU A 14 -12.37 -6.26 0.86
CA LEU A 14 -11.20 -7.11 1.09
C LEU A 14 -11.18 -7.68 2.50
N PHE A 15 -11.46 -6.85 3.51
CA PHE A 15 -11.58 -7.29 4.89
C PHE A 15 -12.70 -8.32 5.07
N ALA A 16 -13.86 -8.11 4.44
CA ALA A 16 -14.95 -9.07 4.50
C ALA A 16 -14.57 -10.44 3.91
N LEU A 17 -13.79 -10.44 2.83
CA LEU A 17 -13.35 -11.66 2.16
C LEU A 17 -12.23 -12.38 2.91
N SER A 18 -11.27 -11.66 3.50
CA SER A 18 -10.20 -12.26 4.30
C SER A 18 -10.78 -12.95 5.55
N GLU A 19 -11.66 -12.27 6.27
CA GLU A 19 -12.34 -12.83 7.43
C GLU A 19 -13.21 -14.04 7.05
N ARG A 20 -13.80 -14.04 5.85
CA ARG A 20 -14.55 -15.19 5.35
C ARG A 20 -13.66 -16.37 4.98
N ALA A 21 -12.47 -16.13 4.43
CA ALA A 21 -11.48 -17.16 4.13
C ALA A 21 -10.95 -17.82 5.42
N GLU A 22 -10.87 -17.06 6.51
CA GLU A 22 -10.58 -17.56 7.87
C GLU A 22 -11.76 -18.34 8.50
N GLY A 23 -12.86 -18.55 7.77
CA GLY A 23 -14.00 -19.36 8.22
C GLY A 23 -15.05 -18.61 9.03
N LYS A 24 -14.93 -17.29 9.24
CA LYS A 24 -15.88 -16.52 10.06
C LYS A 24 -17.25 -16.40 9.38
N GLY A 25 -18.30 -16.35 10.19
CA GLY A 25 -19.68 -16.17 9.74
C GLY A 25 -19.97 -14.73 9.31
N TRP A 26 -20.88 -14.56 8.35
CA TRP A 26 -21.20 -13.23 7.80
C TRP A 26 -21.72 -12.22 8.82
N GLN A 27 -22.39 -12.66 9.88
CA GLN A 27 -22.86 -11.76 10.95
C GLN A 27 -21.70 -11.19 11.78
N ILE A 28 -20.70 -12.02 12.08
CA ILE A 28 -19.48 -11.60 12.80
C ILE A 28 -18.70 -10.60 11.95
N ILE A 29 -18.54 -10.91 10.66
CA ILE A 29 -17.85 -10.03 9.69
C ILE A 29 -18.55 -8.67 9.61
N ARG A 30 -19.88 -8.67 9.56
CA ARG A 30 -20.70 -7.46 9.53
C ARG A 30 -20.47 -6.56 10.74
N GLN A 31 -20.46 -7.15 11.94
CA GLN A 31 -20.19 -6.42 13.18
C GLN A 31 -18.77 -5.83 13.17
N ARG A 32 -17.78 -6.63 12.80
CA ARG A 32 -16.37 -6.20 12.72
C ARG A 32 -16.14 -5.09 11.69
N ILE A 33 -16.90 -5.07 10.59
CA ILE A 33 -16.82 -3.99 9.60
C ILE A 33 -17.31 -2.67 10.22
N THR A 34 -18.41 -2.70 10.97
CA THR A 34 -18.91 -1.52 11.66
C THR A 34 -17.92 -1.05 12.73
N GLU A 35 -17.37 -1.96 13.53
CA GLU A 35 -16.38 -1.65 14.56
C GLU A 35 -15.08 -1.06 13.97
N ARG A 36 -14.57 -1.64 12.88
CA ARG A 36 -13.28 -1.28 12.31
C ARG A 36 -13.32 -0.05 11.41
N PHE A 37 -14.36 0.08 10.59
CA PHE A 37 -14.43 1.11 9.54
C PHE A 37 -15.45 2.22 9.85
N ASN A 38 -16.23 2.08 10.92
CA ASN A 38 -17.29 3.02 11.30
C ASN A 38 -18.27 3.33 10.14
N VAL A 39 -18.53 2.33 9.29
CA VAL A 39 -19.45 2.42 8.16
C VAL A 39 -20.74 1.65 8.44
N PRO A 40 -21.87 2.03 7.79
CA PRO A 40 -23.08 1.25 7.82
C PRO A 40 -22.77 -0.21 7.44
N PRO A 41 -23.27 -1.20 8.18
CA PRO A 41 -22.87 -2.57 7.93
C PRO A 41 -23.43 -3.10 6.59
N PRO A 42 -22.60 -3.78 5.78
CA PRO A 42 -23.07 -4.38 4.53
C PRO A 42 -24.05 -5.53 4.77
N THR A 43 -24.96 -5.73 3.82
CA THR A 43 -25.90 -6.85 3.86
C THR A 43 -25.21 -8.17 3.50
N VAL A 44 -25.70 -9.28 4.04
CA VAL A 44 -25.17 -10.62 3.71
C VAL A 44 -25.19 -10.88 2.21
N ARG A 45 -26.27 -10.49 1.52
CA ARG A 45 -26.37 -10.60 0.06
C ARG A 45 -25.30 -9.79 -0.68
N ALA A 46 -24.94 -8.61 -0.18
CA ALA A 46 -23.86 -7.80 -0.77
C ALA A 46 -22.51 -8.50 -0.61
N MET A 47 -22.22 -9.02 0.60
CA MET A 47 -20.97 -9.75 0.88
C MET A 47 -20.87 -11.08 0.12
N GLU A 48 -21.98 -11.80 -0.04
CA GLU A 48 -22.01 -13.00 -0.89
C GLU A 48 -21.81 -12.67 -2.36
N LYS A 49 -22.37 -11.55 -2.84
CA LYS A 49 -22.11 -11.05 -4.18
C LYS A 49 -20.63 -10.74 -4.37
N TRP A 50 -19.97 -10.12 -3.38
CA TRP A 50 -18.52 -9.88 -3.40
C TRP A 50 -17.75 -11.19 -3.50
N LYS A 51 -18.09 -12.20 -2.69
CA LYS A 51 -17.45 -13.52 -2.76
C LYS A 51 -17.58 -14.16 -4.15
N LYS A 52 -18.71 -13.95 -4.85
CA LYS A 52 -18.94 -14.50 -6.19
C LYS A 52 -18.30 -13.68 -7.32
N SER A 53 -18.16 -12.35 -7.15
CA SER A 53 -17.66 -11.45 -8.19
C SER A 53 -16.16 -11.18 -8.11
N LEU A 54 -15.54 -11.35 -6.93
CA LEU A 54 -14.13 -11.08 -6.69
C LEU A 54 -13.32 -12.38 -6.75
N ASN A 55 -13.05 -12.85 -7.97
CA ASN A 55 -11.84 -13.65 -8.20
C ASN A 55 -10.61 -12.77 -7.92
N ARG A 56 -9.47 -13.38 -7.54
CA ARG A 56 -8.22 -12.67 -7.17
C ARG A 56 -7.83 -11.57 -8.18
N GLU A 57 -8.08 -11.80 -9.45
CA GLU A 57 -7.87 -10.83 -10.55
C GLU A 57 -8.82 -9.63 -10.49
N GLY A 58 -10.08 -9.83 -10.12
CA GLY A 58 -11.06 -8.75 -9.93
C GLY A 58 -10.70 -7.83 -8.75
N ILE A 59 -10.08 -8.40 -7.70
CA ILE A 59 -9.53 -7.64 -6.57
C ILE A 59 -8.40 -6.73 -7.05
N ILE A 60 -7.45 -7.29 -7.80
CA ILE A 60 -6.30 -6.55 -8.35
C ILE A 60 -6.79 -5.45 -9.29
N ALA A 61 -7.77 -5.74 -10.15
CA ALA A 61 -8.34 -4.74 -11.06
C ALA A 61 -9.08 -3.61 -10.33
N GLU A 62 -9.81 -3.91 -9.26
CA GLU A 62 -10.49 -2.89 -8.45
C GLU A 62 -9.50 -2.03 -7.66
N LEU A 63 -8.45 -2.64 -7.09
CA LEU A 63 -7.31 -1.94 -6.49
C LEU A 63 -6.62 -1.03 -7.50
N MET A 64 -6.24 -1.54 -8.67
CA MET A 64 -5.60 -0.73 -9.72
C MET A 64 -6.49 0.43 -10.17
N LYS A 65 -7.81 0.25 -10.22
CA LYS A 65 -8.76 1.30 -10.59
C LYS A 65 -8.83 2.40 -9.53
N ASP A 66 -8.80 2.04 -8.26
CA ASP A 66 -8.78 3.01 -7.16
C ASP A 66 -7.42 3.71 -7.08
N THR A 67 -6.31 2.99 -7.24
CA THR A 67 -4.96 3.56 -7.34
C THR A 67 -4.85 4.52 -8.52
N LYS A 68 -5.35 4.17 -9.71
CA LYS A 68 -5.32 5.03 -10.90
C LYS A 68 -6.15 6.31 -10.74
N LYS A 69 -7.20 6.29 -9.91
CA LYS A 69 -7.98 7.49 -9.57
C LYS A 69 -7.26 8.42 -8.60
N GLN A 70 -6.46 7.86 -7.69
CA GLN A 70 -5.70 8.63 -6.70
C GLN A 70 -4.32 9.08 -7.22
N MET A 71 -3.80 8.37 -8.23
CA MET A 71 -2.51 8.65 -8.88
C MET A 71 -2.31 10.11 -9.32
N PRO A 72 -3.25 10.78 -10.02
CA PRO A 72 -3.01 12.15 -10.49
C PRO A 72 -2.81 13.17 -9.36
N GLY A 73 -3.45 12.94 -8.21
CA GLY A 73 -3.27 13.76 -7.01
C GLY A 73 -1.96 13.45 -6.29
N MET A 74 -1.55 12.18 -6.28
CA MET A 74 -0.25 11.78 -5.75
C MET A 74 0.92 12.25 -6.63
N GLU A 75 0.81 12.18 -7.95
CA GLU A 75 1.86 12.59 -8.89
C GLU A 75 2.19 14.06 -8.76
N ARG A 76 1.17 14.94 -8.68
CA ARG A 76 1.39 16.37 -8.49
C ARG A 76 2.04 16.67 -7.15
N ASN A 77 1.58 16.03 -6.09
CA ASN A 77 2.18 16.19 -4.76
C ASN A 77 3.61 15.64 -4.72
N ALA A 78 3.88 14.50 -5.35
CA ALA A 78 5.22 13.92 -5.43
C ALA A 78 6.16 14.80 -6.27
N GLN A 79 5.72 15.28 -7.43
CA GLN A 79 6.48 16.22 -8.27
C GLN A 79 6.79 17.51 -7.52
N GLN A 80 5.81 18.04 -6.78
CA GLN A 80 6.01 19.26 -6.00
C GLN A 80 6.97 19.03 -4.83
N VAL A 81 6.85 17.92 -4.09
CA VAL A 81 7.76 17.58 -3.00
C VAL A 81 9.18 17.37 -3.52
N VAL A 82 9.35 16.69 -4.65
CA VAL A 82 10.65 16.48 -5.31
C VAL A 82 11.23 17.82 -5.77
N ALA A 83 10.47 18.63 -6.50
CA ALA A 83 10.96 19.91 -7.01
C ALA A 83 11.34 20.88 -5.88
N GLN A 84 10.58 20.90 -4.78
CA GLN A 84 10.79 21.83 -3.68
C GLN A 84 11.87 21.38 -2.69
N ASN A 85 12.14 20.07 -2.57
CA ASN A 85 12.98 19.56 -1.48
C ASN A 85 14.13 18.66 -1.94
N LEU A 86 14.00 17.93 -3.05
CA LEU A 86 15.10 17.10 -3.56
C LEU A 86 16.12 17.92 -4.38
N ILE A 87 15.63 18.77 -5.29
CA ILE A 87 16.51 19.60 -6.14
C ILE A 87 17.48 20.45 -5.30
N PRO A 88 17.04 21.14 -4.23
CA PRO A 88 17.96 21.89 -3.37
C PRO A 88 19.03 21.01 -2.70
N VAL A 89 18.67 19.81 -2.23
CA VAL A 89 19.60 18.88 -1.58
C VAL A 89 20.69 18.42 -2.55
N ILE A 90 20.30 18.08 -3.79
CA ILE A 90 21.26 17.66 -4.82
C ILE A 90 22.22 18.81 -5.18
N LEU A 91 21.71 20.04 -5.30
CA LEU A 91 22.55 21.21 -5.59
C LEU A 91 23.52 21.50 -4.43
N SER A 92 23.05 21.45 -3.19
CA SER A 92 23.93 21.63 -2.02
C SER A 92 24.99 20.53 -1.91
N ALA A 93 24.65 19.27 -2.20
CA ALA A 93 25.62 18.18 -2.24
C ALA A 93 26.67 18.39 -3.33
N LYS A 94 26.25 18.85 -4.52
CA LYS A 94 27.16 19.21 -5.61
C LYS A 94 28.11 20.34 -5.21
N ASP A 95 27.61 21.39 -4.58
CA ASP A 95 28.40 22.54 -4.15
C ASP A 95 29.38 22.17 -3.03
N ALA A 96 29.06 21.16 -2.21
CA ALA A 96 29.93 20.61 -1.17
C ALA A 96 30.94 19.56 -1.67
N GLY A 97 30.86 19.16 -2.95
CA GLY A 97 31.67 18.06 -3.49
C GLY A 97 31.29 16.68 -2.97
N GLU A 98 30.08 16.53 -2.43
CA GLU A 98 29.53 15.26 -1.95
C GLU A 98 28.90 14.46 -3.09
N ASP A 99 28.68 13.16 -2.84
CA ASP A 99 27.95 12.31 -3.79
C ASP A 99 26.47 12.68 -3.83
N MET A 100 26.08 13.29 -4.96
CA MET A 100 24.71 13.72 -5.26
C MET A 100 23.72 12.55 -5.21
N GLU A 101 24.14 11.35 -5.61
CA GLU A 101 23.26 10.18 -5.63
C GLU A 101 22.93 9.71 -4.22
N THR A 102 23.95 9.56 -3.36
CA THR A 102 23.77 9.23 -1.94
C THR A 102 22.90 10.29 -1.24
N ALA A 103 23.13 11.58 -1.51
CA ALA A 103 22.33 12.68 -0.94
C ALA A 103 20.86 12.62 -1.37
N ALA A 104 20.59 12.28 -2.63
CA ALA A 104 19.23 12.11 -3.14
C ALA A 104 18.49 10.94 -2.47
N TRP A 105 19.16 9.79 -2.33
CA TRP A 105 18.59 8.62 -1.66
C TRP A 105 18.37 8.86 -0.16
N MET A 106 19.33 9.49 0.51
CA MET A 106 19.20 9.93 1.90
C MET A 106 17.95 10.79 2.12
N TRP A 107 17.75 11.81 1.28
CA TRP A 107 16.57 12.67 1.34
C TRP A 107 15.28 11.85 1.12
N PHE A 108 15.28 10.95 0.14
CA PHE A 108 14.12 10.11 -0.17
C PHE A 108 13.73 9.21 1.00
N PHE A 109 14.71 8.56 1.65
CA PHE A 109 14.45 7.72 2.82
C PHE A 109 13.93 8.53 4.00
N GLN A 110 14.46 9.73 4.23
CA GLN A 110 13.93 10.64 5.26
C GLN A 110 12.48 11.07 4.97
N TRP A 111 12.14 11.29 3.70
CA TRP A 111 10.76 11.60 3.32
C TRP A 111 9.82 10.42 3.61
N ILE A 112 10.24 9.19 3.29
CA ILE A 112 9.49 7.98 3.63
C ILE A 112 9.39 7.79 5.16
N GLU A 113 10.47 7.99 5.91
CA GLU A 113 10.48 7.90 7.38
C GLU A 113 9.47 8.89 7.99
N LYS A 114 9.41 10.13 7.50
CA LYS A 114 8.44 11.13 7.95
C LYS A 114 6.99 10.73 7.64
N TRP A 115 6.75 10.08 6.51
CA TRP A 115 5.40 9.65 6.12
C TRP A 115 4.92 8.42 6.89
N LEU A 116 5.79 7.42 7.08
CA LEU A 116 5.45 6.16 7.77
C LEU A 116 5.56 6.25 9.30
N GLY A 117 6.39 7.17 9.80
CA GLY A 117 6.87 7.21 11.18
C GLY A 117 8.08 6.30 11.38
N ARG A 118 8.99 6.73 12.26
CA ARG A 118 10.29 6.09 12.51
C ARG A 118 10.19 4.59 12.86
N ASP A 119 9.29 4.21 13.76
CA ASP A 119 9.20 2.82 14.22
C ASP A 119 8.75 1.87 13.10
N ARG A 120 7.81 2.32 12.24
CA ARG A 120 7.33 1.52 11.09
C ARG A 120 8.38 1.47 9.99
N PHE A 121 9.05 2.59 9.74
CA PHE A 121 10.13 2.65 8.76
C PHE A 121 11.27 1.70 9.17
N LYS A 122 11.71 1.75 10.43
CA LYS A 122 12.74 0.85 10.96
C LYS A 122 12.35 -0.61 10.79
N LYS A 123 11.14 -0.98 11.23
CA LYS A 123 10.64 -2.36 11.08
C LYS A 123 10.60 -2.80 9.61
N MET A 124 10.18 -1.93 8.69
CA MET A 124 10.15 -2.23 7.27
C MET A 124 11.54 -2.51 6.70
N ILE A 125 12.54 -1.71 7.09
CA ILE A 125 13.94 -1.90 6.67
C ILE A 125 14.51 -3.20 7.27
N ASP A 126 14.27 -3.45 8.55
CA ASP A 126 14.68 -4.69 9.21
C ASP A 126 14.06 -5.91 8.52
N ASP A 127 12.75 -5.89 8.23
CA ASP A 127 12.04 -6.95 7.50
C ASP A 127 12.56 -7.12 6.06
N TYR A 128 13.01 -6.04 5.42
CA TYR A 128 13.57 -6.08 4.06
C TYR A 128 14.93 -6.79 4.04
N PHE A 129 15.84 -6.44 4.96
CA PHE A 129 17.15 -7.07 5.05
C PHE A 129 17.04 -8.54 5.51
N ALA A 130 16.17 -8.83 6.48
CA ALA A 130 15.93 -10.21 6.92
C ALA A 130 15.46 -11.12 5.76
N LYS A 131 14.66 -10.58 4.83
CA LYS A 131 14.21 -11.32 3.63
C LYS A 131 15.27 -11.45 2.54
N GLN A 132 16.33 -10.65 2.58
CA GLN A 132 17.47 -10.81 1.66
C GLN A 132 18.47 -11.83 2.18
N GLU A 133 18.69 -11.89 3.49
CA GLU A 133 19.55 -12.92 4.10
C GLU A 133 18.97 -14.33 3.92
N ASP A 134 17.65 -14.46 3.83
CA ASP A 134 16.94 -15.73 3.60
C ASP A 134 16.78 -16.08 2.11
N LYS A 135 17.33 -15.26 1.19
CA LYS A 135 17.40 -15.56 -0.24
C LYS A 135 18.85 -15.87 -0.62
N PRO A 136 19.16 -17.05 -1.18
CA PRO A 136 20.48 -17.29 -1.72
C PRO A 136 20.78 -16.23 -2.79
N SER A 137 21.95 -15.61 -2.67
CA SER A 137 22.47 -14.60 -3.57
C SER A 137 22.29 -15.03 -5.02
N ILE A 138 21.75 -14.14 -5.85
CA ILE A 138 21.61 -14.34 -7.30
C ILE A 138 22.99 -14.59 -7.96
N ALA A 139 24.10 -14.30 -7.26
CA ALA A 139 25.45 -14.60 -7.72
C ALA A 139 25.79 -16.11 -7.82
N GLU A 140 25.03 -17.01 -7.18
CA GLU A 140 25.30 -18.46 -7.26
C GLU A 140 24.57 -19.16 -8.42
N GLN A 141 23.67 -18.47 -9.13
CA GLN A 141 22.87 -19.08 -10.19
C GLN A 141 23.53 -19.05 -11.58
N GLU A 142 24.68 -18.40 -11.75
CA GLU A 142 25.42 -18.37 -13.02
C GLU A 142 26.55 -19.40 -13.14
N ILE A 143 26.87 -20.18 -12.09
CA ILE A 143 27.95 -21.17 -12.15
C ILE A 143 27.46 -22.58 -12.57
N GLN A 144 26.15 -22.78 -12.73
CA GLN A 144 25.56 -24.07 -13.17
C GLN A 144 24.81 -23.99 -14.52
N LYS A 145 25.33 -23.25 -15.50
CA LYS A 145 24.92 -23.41 -16.90
C LYS A 145 26.11 -23.77 -17.78
#